data_AF-A7NNR9-F1
#
_entry.id   AF-A7NNR9-F1
#
_cell.length_a   1.000
_cell.length_b   1.000
_cell.length_c   1.000
_cell.angle_alpha   90.00
_cell.angle_beta   90.00
_cell.angle_gamma   90.00
#
_symmetry.space_group_name_H-M   'P 1'
#
loop_
_entity.id
_entity.type
_entity.pdbx_description
1 polymer ?
#
loop_
_entity_poly.entity_id
_entity_poly.type
_entity_poly.pdbx_seq_one_letter_code
_entity_poly.pdbx_strand_id
1 'polypeptide(L)'
;MMRSDDWDRLFAPNAPKRGGPLRALIHIVVVTLLLGALAVGGMWLVGQRQQQAERLAATATAYAGTIVPQLTSVAGATQTVEAQGTATRIALRTATAQAAVGPTGTPDPGIGSGEVVRGGNLRREPRVAPETIVGLIYPGDRITFLERRRVGDQVWFRIRVDQPAVDRSGEGVPAGTEGWASALLLSPLP
;
A
#
# COMPACT_ATOMS: atom_id res chain seq x y z
N MET A 1 81.91 49.06 28.81
CA MET A 1 83.28 48.95 29.35
C MET A 1 83.32 47.72 30.24
N MET A 2 84.11 46.71 29.87
CA MET A 2 84.32 45.50 30.66
C MET A 2 85.18 45.87 31.89
N ARG A 3 84.76 45.53 33.11
CA ARG A 3 85.55 45.79 34.33
C ARG A 3 86.74 44.83 34.36
N SER A 4 87.90 45.26 34.88
CA SER A 4 89.12 44.45 35.04
C SER A 4 88.85 43.11 35.72
N ASP A 5 87.92 43.10 36.68
CA ASP A 5 87.61 41.96 37.53
C ASP A 5 86.80 40.86 36.79
N ASP A 6 86.17 41.19 35.66
CA ASP A 6 85.46 40.21 34.82
C ASP A 6 86.45 39.27 34.10
N TRP A 7 87.67 39.74 33.84
CA TRP A 7 88.70 38.97 33.17
C TRP A 7 89.25 37.86 34.08
N ASP A 8 89.56 38.19 35.34
CA ASP A 8 90.01 37.21 36.33
C ASP A 8 88.95 36.15 36.62
N ARG A 9 87.67 36.52 36.66
CA ARG A 9 86.58 35.59 36.95
C ARG A 9 86.36 34.53 35.86
N LEU A 10 86.68 34.85 34.61
CA LEU A 10 86.50 33.94 33.47
C LEU A 10 87.66 32.94 33.31
N PHE A 11 88.85 33.27 33.84
CA PHE A 11 90.07 32.43 33.74
C PHE A 11 90.64 31.99 35.10
N ALA A 12 90.02 32.34 36.22
CA ALA A 12 90.41 31.87 37.54
C ALA A 12 90.44 30.33 37.61
N PRO A 13 91.28 29.72 38.47
CA PRO A 13 91.35 28.26 38.62
C PRO A 13 90.01 27.58 38.93
N ASN A 14 89.07 28.33 39.50
CA ASN A 14 87.71 27.90 39.85
C ASN A 14 86.64 28.36 38.84
N ALA A 15 87.02 28.84 37.66
CA ALA A 15 86.07 29.22 36.62
C ALA A 15 85.24 28.01 36.16
N PRO A 16 83.91 28.17 35.96
CA PRO A 16 83.05 27.05 35.59
C PRO A 16 83.53 26.47 34.26
N LYS A 17 83.86 25.16 34.26
CA LYS A 17 84.30 24.42 33.08
C LYS A 17 83.20 24.48 32.02
N ARG A 18 83.30 25.44 31.10
CA ARG A 18 82.39 25.55 29.95
C ARG A 18 82.60 24.30 29.12
N GLY A 19 81.52 23.54 28.90
CA GLY A 19 81.56 22.36 28.05
C GLY A 19 82.16 22.75 26.69
N GLY A 20 83.23 22.08 26.28
CA GLY A 20 83.94 22.43 25.04
C GLY A 20 83.06 22.26 23.79
N PRO A 21 83.51 22.74 22.62
CA PRO A 21 82.78 22.67 21.35
C PRO A 21 82.36 21.24 20.98
N LEU A 22 83.12 20.22 21.40
CA LEU A 22 82.78 18.82 21.24
C LEU A 22 81.45 18.43 21.92
N ARG A 23 81.19 18.95 23.13
CA ARG A 23 79.94 18.68 23.85
C ARG A 23 78.75 19.31 23.14
N ALA A 24 78.91 20.51 22.58
CA ALA A 24 77.88 21.17 21.79
C ALA A 24 77.55 20.39 20.51
N LEU A 25 78.58 19.90 19.80
CA LEU A 25 78.41 19.07 18.61
C LEU A 25 77.65 17.77 18.93
N ILE A 26 78.00 17.10 20.03
CA ILE A 26 77.27 15.90 20.49
C ILE A 26 75.78 16.20 20.72
N HIS A 27 75.44 17.32 21.38
CA HIS A 27 74.04 17.68 21.60
C HIS A 27 73.30 17.96 20.29
N ILE A 28 73.93 18.65 19.34
CA ILE A 28 73.34 18.93 18.03
C ILE A 28 73.04 17.61 17.29
N VAL A 29 73.99 16.67 17.28
CA VAL A 29 73.80 15.37 16.64
C VAL A 29 72.66 14.60 17.29
N VAL A 30 72.63 14.56 18.63
CA VAL A 30 71.56 13.88 19.38
C VAL A 30 70.19 14.50 19.10
N VAL A 31 70.08 15.84 19.13
CA VAL A 31 68.82 16.54 18.85
C VAL A 31 68.36 16.29 17.41
N THR A 32 69.28 16.33 16.45
CA THR A 32 68.96 16.07 15.04
C THR A 32 68.48 14.63 14.83
N LEU A 33 69.10 13.66 15.50
CA LEU A 33 68.67 12.26 15.50
C LEU A 33 67.27 12.09 16.11
N LEU A 34 67.01 12.74 17.24
CA LEU A 34 65.70 12.70 17.89
C LEU A 34 64.60 13.32 17.03
N LEU A 35 64.87 14.46 16.40
CA LEU A 35 63.94 15.10 15.47
C LEU A 35 63.68 14.24 14.23
N GLY A 36 64.74 13.62 13.68
CA GLY A 36 64.62 12.69 12.55
C GLY A 36 63.75 11.48 12.90
N ALA A 37 63.98 10.87 14.07
CA ALA A 37 63.18 9.74 14.55
C ALA A 37 61.71 10.13 14.78
N LEU A 38 61.44 11.32 15.33
CA LEU A 38 60.08 11.83 15.51
C LEU A 38 59.38 12.12 14.18
N ALA A 39 60.09 12.67 13.19
CA ALA A 39 59.53 12.93 11.87
C ALA A 39 59.16 11.63 11.16
N VAL A 40 60.06 10.64 11.15
CA VAL A 40 59.81 9.31 10.56
C VAL A 40 58.68 8.58 11.30
N GLY A 41 58.71 8.58 12.63
CA GLY A 41 57.68 7.96 13.46
C GLY A 41 56.30 8.62 13.28
N GLY A 42 56.26 9.94 13.19
CA GLY A 42 55.03 10.70 12.93
C GLY A 42 54.45 10.39 11.55
N MET A 43 55.30 10.35 10.51
CA MET A 43 54.87 10.03 9.15
C MET A 43 54.39 8.57 9.04
N TRP A 44 55.05 7.64 9.71
CA TRP A 44 54.61 6.24 9.81
C TRP A 44 53.27 6.09 10.53
N LEU A 45 53.07 6.81 11.65
CA LEU A 45 51.81 6.78 12.40
C LEU A 45 50.64 7.34 11.58
N VAL A 46 50.86 8.42 10.83
CA VAL A 46 49.87 8.99 9.91
C VAL A 46 49.51 7.99 8.81
N GLY A 47 50.52 7.35 8.19
CA GLY A 47 50.31 6.31 7.19
C GLY A 47 49.54 5.10 7.73
N GLN A 48 49.85 4.65 8.95
CA GLN A 48 49.11 3.61 9.65
C GLN A 48 47.64 3.98 9.86
N ARG A 49 47.36 5.22 10.31
CA ARG A 49 45.99 5.71 10.50
C ARG A 49 45.22 5.82 9.20
N GLN A 50 45.87 6.24 8.12
CA GLN A 50 45.27 6.28 6.78
C GLN A 50 44.91 4.88 6.28
N GLN A 51 45.83 3.91 6.41
CA GLN A 51 45.54 2.51 6.04
C GLN A 51 44.39 1.92 6.85
N GLN A 52 44.28 2.25 8.14
CA GLN A 52 43.15 1.83 8.97
C GLN A 52 41.84 2.49 8.50
N ALA A 53 41.86 3.78 8.20
CA ALA A 53 40.69 4.50 7.69
C ALA A 53 40.21 3.96 6.33
N GLU A 54 41.12 3.65 5.42
CA GLU A 54 40.81 3.06 4.11
C GLU A 54 40.17 1.67 4.24
N ARG A 55 40.66 0.83 5.15
CA ARG A 55 40.06 -0.50 5.42
C ARG A 55 38.64 -0.40 5.98
N LEU A 56 38.42 0.53 6.92
CA LEU A 56 37.08 0.79 7.47
C LEU A 56 36.15 1.35 6.40
N ALA A 57 36.64 2.28 5.56
CA ALA A 57 35.88 2.84 4.45
C ALA A 57 35.53 1.76 3.41
N ALA A 58 36.46 0.89 3.02
CA ALA A 58 36.23 -0.22 2.11
C ALA A 58 35.21 -1.23 2.66
N THR A 59 35.24 -1.49 3.97
CA THR A 59 34.25 -2.37 4.62
C THR A 59 32.87 -1.71 4.66
N ALA A 60 32.80 -0.41 4.94
CA ALA A 60 31.56 0.35 4.96
C ALA A 60 30.93 0.46 3.56
N THR A 61 31.72 0.68 2.51
CA THR A 61 31.23 0.72 1.12
C THR A 61 30.79 -0.64 0.63
N ALA A 62 31.50 -1.72 0.99
CA ALA A 62 31.08 -3.09 0.69
C ALA A 62 29.76 -3.46 1.39
N TYR A 63 29.59 -3.09 2.66
CA TYR A 63 28.35 -3.28 3.41
C TYR A 63 27.19 -2.48 2.79
N ALA A 64 27.40 -1.20 2.49
CA ALA A 64 26.38 -0.35 1.88
C ALA A 64 25.99 -0.85 0.46
N GLY A 65 26.97 -1.29 -0.33
CA GLY A 65 26.76 -1.78 -1.69
C GLY A 65 26.06 -3.13 -1.79
N THR A 66 26.11 -3.96 -0.73
CA THR A 66 25.50 -5.30 -0.73
C THR A 66 24.21 -5.37 0.07
N ILE A 67 24.20 -4.85 1.30
CA ILE A 67 23.09 -5.04 2.23
C ILE A 67 21.91 -4.12 1.93
N VAL A 68 22.15 -2.85 1.62
CA VAL A 68 21.07 -1.87 1.35
C VAL A 68 20.23 -2.26 0.13
N PRO A 69 20.81 -2.59 -1.04
CA PRO A 69 20.01 -3.01 -2.18
C PRO A 69 19.31 -4.36 -1.92
N GLN A 70 19.90 -5.26 -1.13
CA GLN A 70 19.30 -6.55 -0.82
C GLN A 70 18.10 -6.42 0.15
N LEU A 71 18.16 -5.53 1.14
CA LEU A 71 17.01 -5.21 1.99
C LEU A 71 15.89 -4.54 1.18
N THR A 72 16.25 -3.66 0.23
CA THR A 72 15.29 -2.98 -0.64
C THR A 72 14.62 -3.95 -1.60
N SER A 73 15.35 -4.92 -2.16
CA SER A 73 14.79 -5.94 -3.05
C SER A 73 13.88 -6.92 -2.30
N VAL A 74 14.24 -7.32 -1.08
CA VAL A 74 13.38 -8.17 -0.23
C VAL A 74 12.12 -7.43 0.21
N ALA A 75 12.22 -6.15 0.58
CA ALA A 75 11.05 -5.33 0.91
C ALA A 75 10.12 -5.18 -0.31
N GLY A 76 10.67 -4.92 -1.50
CA GLY A 76 9.90 -4.86 -2.75
C GLY A 76 9.23 -6.18 -3.12
N ALA A 77 9.95 -7.30 -2.98
CA ALA A 77 9.40 -8.63 -3.22
C ALA A 77 8.28 -8.99 -2.23
N THR A 78 8.39 -8.57 -0.97
CA THR A 78 7.35 -8.80 0.04
C THR A 78 6.10 -7.99 -0.28
N GLN A 79 6.25 -6.71 -0.66
CA GLN A 79 5.12 -5.87 -1.08
C GLN A 79 4.40 -6.41 -2.32
N THR A 80 5.14 -6.92 -3.32
CA THR A 80 4.51 -7.50 -4.52
C THR A 80 3.75 -8.79 -4.20
N VAL A 81 4.28 -9.65 -3.34
CA VAL A 81 3.58 -10.88 -2.91
C VAL A 81 2.33 -10.55 -2.09
N GLU A 82 2.40 -9.57 -1.19
CA GLU A 82 1.23 -9.12 -0.41
C GLU A 82 0.15 -8.49 -1.30
N ALA A 83 0.55 -7.65 -2.26
CA ALA A 83 -0.36 -7.03 -3.22
C ALA A 83 -1.01 -8.09 -4.14
N GLN A 84 -0.22 -9.03 -4.64
CA GLN A 84 -0.73 -10.15 -5.45
C GLN A 84 -1.66 -11.05 -4.64
N GLY A 85 -1.28 -11.42 -3.40
CA GLY A 85 -2.12 -12.23 -2.53
C GLY A 85 -3.45 -11.54 -2.18
N THR A 86 -3.41 -10.22 -1.99
CA THR A 86 -4.63 -9.41 -1.78
C THR A 86 -5.49 -9.34 -3.04
N ALA A 87 -4.88 -9.10 -4.21
CA ALA A 87 -5.57 -9.08 -5.49
C ALA A 87 -6.22 -10.44 -5.82
N THR A 88 -5.51 -11.55 -5.59
CA THR A 88 -6.05 -12.91 -5.78
C THR A 88 -7.20 -13.19 -4.83
N ARG A 89 -7.11 -12.79 -3.55
CA ARG A 89 -8.22 -12.96 -2.60
C ARG A 89 -9.45 -12.14 -2.97
N ILE A 90 -9.26 -10.90 -3.43
CA ILE A 90 -10.35 -10.05 -3.92
C ILE A 90 -10.97 -10.68 -5.17
N ALA A 91 -10.16 -11.10 -6.14
CA ALA A 91 -10.64 -11.77 -7.34
C ALA A 91 -11.43 -13.06 -7.01
N LEU A 92 -10.95 -13.87 -6.06
CA LEU A 92 -11.66 -15.07 -5.63
C LEU A 92 -12.98 -14.75 -4.92
N ARG A 93 -13.00 -13.74 -4.04
CA ARG A 93 -14.24 -13.29 -3.38
C ARG A 93 -15.22 -12.71 -4.40
N THR A 94 -14.75 -11.94 -5.38
CA THR A 94 -15.58 -11.39 -6.45
C THR A 94 -16.11 -12.51 -7.35
N ALA A 95 -15.29 -13.50 -7.71
CA ALA A 95 -15.73 -14.66 -8.47
C ALA A 95 -16.72 -15.52 -7.68
N THR A 96 -16.52 -15.69 -6.37
CA THR A 96 -17.46 -16.43 -5.50
C THR A 96 -18.74 -15.62 -5.27
N ALA A 97 -18.67 -14.29 -5.17
CA ALA A 97 -19.83 -13.41 -5.11
C ALA A 97 -20.58 -13.40 -6.44
N GLN A 98 -19.89 -13.44 -7.59
CA GLN A 98 -20.49 -13.56 -8.92
C GLN A 98 -21.05 -14.97 -9.18
N ALA A 99 -20.53 -16.01 -8.53
CA ALA A 99 -21.11 -17.34 -8.56
C ALA A 99 -22.29 -17.48 -7.58
N ALA A 100 -22.28 -16.74 -6.46
CA ALA A 100 -23.36 -16.70 -5.48
C ALA A 100 -24.53 -15.78 -5.91
N VAL A 101 -24.23 -14.72 -6.65
CA VAL A 101 -25.18 -13.98 -7.47
C VAL A 101 -25.34 -14.79 -8.75
N GLY A 102 -26.18 -15.83 -8.71
CA GLY A 102 -26.59 -16.54 -9.92
C GLY A 102 -26.96 -15.56 -11.05
N PRO A 103 -26.85 -15.97 -12.33
CA PRO A 103 -26.91 -15.09 -13.48
C PRO A 103 -28.09 -14.12 -13.39
N THR A 104 -27.79 -12.84 -13.17
CA THR A 104 -28.75 -11.73 -13.26
C THR A 104 -27.98 -10.53 -13.83
N GLY A 105 -28.25 -9.98 -15.01
CA GLY A 105 -29.32 -10.27 -15.94
C GLY A 105 -28.87 -10.07 -17.39
N THR A 106 -28.90 -11.15 -18.15
CA THR A 106 -29.88 -11.17 -19.23
C THR A 106 -31.22 -11.31 -18.52
N PRO A 107 -32.26 -10.51 -18.81
CA PRO A 107 -33.61 -10.85 -18.36
C PRO A 107 -33.80 -12.33 -18.65
N ASP A 108 -34.10 -13.13 -17.62
CA ASP A 108 -34.63 -14.47 -17.87
C ASP A 108 -35.71 -14.26 -18.93
N PRO A 109 -35.60 -14.85 -20.14
CA PRO A 109 -36.58 -14.64 -21.18
C PRO A 109 -37.91 -14.98 -20.54
N GLY A 110 -38.66 -13.93 -20.23
CA GLY A 110 -39.88 -14.09 -19.49
C GLY A 110 -40.71 -15.12 -20.23
N ILE A 111 -41.42 -15.96 -19.48
CA ILE A 111 -42.31 -16.97 -20.08
C ILE A 111 -43.35 -16.34 -21.02
N GLY A 112 -43.49 -15.02 -21.00
CA GLY A 112 -44.00 -14.20 -22.09
C GLY A 112 -43.96 -12.71 -21.72
N SER A 113 -44.47 -11.88 -22.61
CA SER A 113 -44.79 -10.48 -22.33
C SER A 113 -46.31 -10.32 -22.24
N GLY A 114 -46.77 -9.33 -21.51
CA GLY A 114 -48.20 -9.03 -21.40
C GLY A 114 -48.48 -7.62 -20.94
N GLU A 115 -49.71 -7.41 -20.51
CA GLU A 115 -50.14 -6.16 -19.90
C GLU A 115 -51.05 -6.41 -18.70
N VAL A 116 -51.10 -5.43 -17.82
CA VAL A 116 -52.10 -5.39 -16.75
C VAL A 116 -53.42 -4.98 -17.39
N VAL A 117 -54.44 -5.83 -17.29
CA VAL A 117 -55.79 -5.56 -17.81
C VAL A 117 -56.72 -5.00 -16.73
N ARG A 118 -56.42 -5.27 -15.45
CA ARG A 118 -57.15 -4.74 -14.30
C ARG A 118 -56.16 -4.28 -13.24
N GLY A 119 -56.37 -3.08 -12.71
CA GLY A 119 -55.51 -2.53 -11.66
C GLY A 119 -55.61 -3.33 -10.36
N GLY A 120 -54.53 -3.33 -9.57
CA GLY A 120 -54.50 -4.04 -8.30
C GLY A 120 -53.16 -3.96 -7.60
N ASN A 121 -52.99 -4.82 -6.59
CA ASN A 121 -51.80 -4.85 -5.75
C ASN A 121 -50.73 -5.77 -6.36
N LEU A 122 -49.53 -5.22 -6.56
CA LEU A 122 -48.31 -5.99 -6.72
C LEU A 122 -47.81 -6.42 -5.34
N ARG A 123 -47.39 -7.67 -5.19
CA ARG A 123 -47.07 -8.25 -3.88
C ARG A 123 -45.68 -8.88 -3.82
N ARG A 124 -45.08 -8.94 -2.64
CA ARG A 124 -43.79 -9.61 -2.40
C ARG A 124 -43.92 -11.13 -2.43
N GLU A 125 -45.11 -11.62 -2.10
CA GLU A 125 -45.44 -13.04 -2.02
C GLU A 125 -46.77 -13.33 -2.72
N PRO A 126 -46.96 -14.53 -3.30
CA PRO A 126 -48.20 -14.93 -3.97
C PRO A 126 -49.31 -15.29 -2.97
N ARG A 127 -49.65 -14.36 -2.07
CA ARG A 127 -50.74 -14.46 -1.10
C ARG A 127 -51.37 -13.10 -0.83
N VAL A 128 -52.66 -13.11 -0.51
CA VAL A 128 -53.44 -11.90 -0.19
C VAL A 128 -53.26 -11.55 1.29
N ALA A 129 -52.31 -10.67 1.61
CA ALA A 129 -52.13 -10.12 2.95
C ALA A 129 -51.60 -8.68 2.90
N PRO A 130 -52.02 -7.74 3.77
CA PRO A 130 -51.64 -6.33 3.67
C PRO A 130 -50.12 -6.09 3.64
N GLU A 131 -49.37 -6.85 4.44
CA GLU A 131 -47.92 -6.76 4.55
C GLU A 131 -47.16 -7.20 3.30
N THR A 132 -47.82 -7.90 2.37
CA THR A 132 -47.18 -8.31 1.12
C THR A 132 -47.27 -7.25 0.04
N ILE A 133 -48.03 -6.17 0.20
CA ILE A 133 -48.22 -5.17 -0.85
C ILE A 133 -46.92 -4.38 -1.08
N VAL A 134 -46.42 -4.41 -2.31
CA VAL A 134 -45.28 -3.61 -2.80
C VAL A 134 -45.76 -2.25 -3.29
N GLY A 135 -46.91 -2.24 -3.98
CA GLY A 135 -47.50 -1.04 -4.55
C GLY A 135 -48.63 -1.42 -5.52
N LEU A 136 -49.09 -0.43 -6.27
CA LEU A 136 -50.18 -0.56 -7.23
C LEU A 136 -49.66 -0.75 -8.65
N ILE A 137 -50.29 -1.65 -9.38
CA ILE A 137 -50.19 -1.79 -10.84
C ILE A 137 -51.49 -1.32 -11.48
N TYR A 138 -51.38 -0.73 -12.65
CA TYR A 138 -52.50 -0.07 -13.34
C TYR A 138 -52.78 -0.72 -14.69
N PRO A 139 -54.03 -0.68 -15.17
CA PRO A 139 -54.35 -1.11 -16.52
C PRO A 139 -53.45 -0.42 -17.56
N GLY A 140 -52.92 -1.19 -18.51
CA GLY A 140 -52.01 -0.70 -19.54
C GLY A 140 -50.52 -0.74 -19.18
N ASP A 141 -50.15 -1.08 -17.94
CA ASP A 141 -48.75 -1.33 -17.58
C ASP A 141 -48.21 -2.51 -18.42
N ARG A 142 -47.09 -2.31 -19.13
CA ARG A 142 -46.40 -3.38 -19.87
C ARG A 142 -45.53 -4.18 -18.93
N ILE A 143 -45.63 -5.51 -19.04
CA ILE A 143 -44.99 -6.43 -18.11
C ILE A 143 -44.30 -7.59 -18.84
N THR A 144 -43.29 -8.14 -18.16
CA THR A 144 -42.67 -9.42 -18.49
C THR A 144 -43.08 -10.43 -17.43
N PHE A 145 -43.60 -11.59 -17.83
CA PHE A 145 -43.89 -12.69 -16.93
C PHE A 145 -42.60 -13.46 -16.63
N LEU A 146 -42.24 -13.59 -15.35
CA LEU A 146 -41.02 -14.28 -14.92
C LEU A 146 -41.31 -15.69 -14.43
N GLU A 147 -42.38 -15.87 -13.64
CA GLU A 147 -42.72 -17.15 -13.03
C GLU A 147 -44.24 -17.32 -12.94
N ARG A 148 -44.74 -18.55 -13.12
CA ARG A 148 -46.13 -18.91 -12.82
C ARG A 148 -46.16 -19.84 -11.61
N ARG A 149 -46.97 -19.51 -10.60
CA ARG A 149 -47.15 -20.35 -9.41
C ARG A 149 -48.62 -20.52 -9.08
N ARG A 150 -49.02 -21.74 -8.74
CA ARG A 150 -50.35 -22.04 -8.21
C ARG A 150 -50.28 -22.15 -6.70
N VAL A 151 -51.09 -21.37 -5.99
CA VAL A 151 -51.20 -21.36 -4.53
C VAL A 151 -52.66 -21.54 -4.17
N GLY A 152 -53.01 -22.73 -3.65
CA GLY A 152 -54.40 -23.16 -3.55
C GLY A 152 -55.08 -23.18 -4.92
N ASP A 153 -56.24 -22.54 -5.01
CA ASP A 153 -57.02 -22.41 -6.25
C ASP A 153 -56.68 -21.18 -7.10
N GLN A 154 -55.67 -20.40 -6.68
CA GLN A 154 -55.29 -19.18 -7.38
C GLN A 154 -54.00 -19.36 -8.18
N VAL A 155 -53.98 -18.80 -9.38
CA VAL A 155 -52.78 -18.68 -10.21
C VAL A 155 -52.19 -17.30 -10.00
N TRP A 156 -50.90 -17.27 -9.69
CA TRP A 156 -50.10 -16.09 -9.49
C TRP A 156 -48.97 -16.05 -10.51
N PHE A 157 -48.65 -14.85 -10.95
CA PHE A 157 -47.49 -14.60 -11.79
C PHE A 157 -46.53 -13.68 -11.07
N ARG A 158 -45.26 -14.07 -11.05
CA ARG A 158 -44.18 -13.12 -10.78
C ARG A 158 -43.96 -12.35 -12.07
N ILE A 159 -44.03 -11.04 -11.99
CA ILE A 159 -43.92 -10.13 -13.13
C ILE A 159 -42.86 -9.09 -12.85
N ARG A 160 -42.29 -8.53 -13.91
CA ARG A 160 -41.54 -7.27 -13.90
C ARG A 160 -42.34 -6.24 -14.67
N VAL A 161 -42.48 -5.03 -14.12
CA VAL A 161 -43.05 -3.90 -14.85
C VAL A 161 -41.99 -3.32 -15.77
N ASP A 162 -42.16 -3.41 -17.08
CA ASP A 162 -41.20 -2.88 -18.04
C ASP A 162 -41.51 -1.43 -18.39
N GLN A 163 -42.79 -1.09 -18.53
CA GLN A 163 -43.23 0.26 -18.84
C GLN A 163 -44.53 0.61 -18.10
N PRO A 164 -44.50 1.60 -17.18
CA PRO A 164 -45.68 2.25 -16.65
C PRO A 164 -46.64 2.78 -17.72
N ALA A 165 -47.94 2.58 -17.52
CA ALA A 165 -48.99 3.24 -18.30
C ALA A 165 -48.88 4.77 -18.17
N VAL A 166 -49.20 5.48 -19.25
CA VAL A 166 -49.16 6.96 -19.28
C VAL A 166 -50.34 7.55 -18.50
N ASP A 167 -51.51 6.90 -18.54
CA ASP A 167 -52.76 7.40 -17.98
C ASP A 167 -53.11 6.78 -16.61
N ARG A 168 -52.14 6.76 -15.68
CA ARG A 168 -52.38 6.24 -14.33
C ARG A 168 -53.19 7.25 -13.50
N SER A 169 -54.17 6.75 -12.75
CA SER A 169 -54.98 7.58 -11.84
C SER A 169 -54.32 7.85 -10.47
N GLY A 170 -53.06 7.46 -10.28
CA GLY A 170 -52.31 7.67 -9.04
C GLY A 170 -50.87 7.13 -9.11
N GLU A 171 -50.20 7.16 -7.95
CA GLU A 171 -48.84 6.64 -7.80
C GLU A 171 -48.85 5.10 -7.89
N GLY A 172 -48.13 4.58 -8.88
CA GLY A 172 -47.96 3.15 -9.11
C GLY A 172 -46.50 2.75 -9.03
N VAL A 173 -46.23 1.46 -9.12
CA VAL A 173 -44.86 0.95 -9.11
C VAL A 173 -44.06 1.46 -10.32
N PRO A 174 -42.77 1.81 -10.15
CA PRO A 174 -41.91 2.24 -11.26
C PRO A 174 -41.52 1.08 -12.18
N ALA A 175 -41.01 1.41 -13.36
CA ALA A 175 -40.37 0.44 -14.25
C ALA A 175 -39.21 -0.29 -13.54
N GLY A 176 -39.02 -1.56 -13.89
CA GLY A 176 -38.08 -2.47 -13.25
C GLY A 176 -38.60 -3.14 -11.97
N THR A 177 -39.75 -2.72 -11.44
CA THR A 177 -40.28 -3.32 -10.20
C THR A 177 -40.77 -4.74 -10.45
N GLU A 178 -40.32 -5.66 -9.59
CA GLU A 178 -40.77 -7.06 -9.60
C GLU A 178 -41.74 -7.36 -8.45
N GLY A 179 -42.67 -8.27 -8.71
CA GLY A 179 -43.52 -8.83 -7.68
C GLY A 179 -44.54 -9.81 -8.22
N TRP A 180 -45.38 -10.32 -7.32
CA TRP A 180 -46.45 -11.25 -7.58
C TRP A 180 -47.77 -10.52 -7.81
N ALA A 181 -48.41 -10.80 -8.94
CA ALA A 181 -49.75 -10.35 -9.27
C ALA A 181 -50.64 -11.56 -9.54
N SER A 182 -51.93 -11.42 -9.21
CA SER A 182 -52.91 -12.47 -9.53
C SER A 182 -53.11 -12.54 -11.04
N ALA A 183 -53.26 -13.74 -11.59
CA ALA A 183 -53.55 -13.95 -13.02
C ALA A 183 -54.81 -13.21 -13.50
N LEU A 184 -55.76 -12.91 -12.60
CA LEU A 184 -56.99 -12.18 -12.92
C LEU A 184 -56.76 -10.71 -13.29
N LEU A 185 -55.58 -10.18 -12.97
CA LEU A 185 -55.21 -8.79 -13.25
C LEU A 185 -54.49 -8.63 -14.58
N LEU A 186 -54.04 -9.73 -15.18
CA LEU A 186 -53.06 -9.74 -16.25
C LEU A 186 -53.68 -10.29 -17.53
N SER A 187 -53.15 -9.89 -18.68
CA SER A 187 -53.47 -10.52 -19.95
C SER A 187 -53.10 -12.02 -19.89
N PRO A 188 -53.80 -12.89 -20.64
CA PRO A 188 -53.33 -14.25 -20.86
C PRO A 188 -51.89 -14.24 -21.38
N LEU A 189 -51.11 -15.26 -21.02
CA LEU A 189 -49.85 -15.52 -21.71
C LEU A 189 -50.15 -15.80 -23.19
N PRO A 190 -49.41 -15.17 -24.13
CA PRO A 190 -49.51 -15.50 -25.55
C PRO A 190 -49.07 -16.93 -25.85
#